data_AF-A0A1I2AZ13-F1
#
_entry.id   AF-A0A1I2AZ13-F1
#
_cell.length_a   1.000
_cell.length_b   1.000
_cell.length_c   1.000
_cell.angle_alpha   90.00
_cell.angle_beta   90.00
_cell.angle_gamma   90.00
#
_symmetry.space_group_name_H-M   'P 1'
#
loop_
_entity.id
_entity.type
_entity.pdbx_description
1 polymer ?
#
loop_
_entity_poly.entity_id
_entity_poly.type
_entity_poly.pdbx_seq_one_letter_code
_entity_poly.pdbx_strand_id
1 'polypeptide(L)'
;MIPNDSSGGHRSASDDQHPADGSRDADRQRDGSGASEHGTSEQGQSEAGPTEWGAQVGVGPWEGEWPADEHYDPELLEQGDRRNVVDHYRYWSRRAIVADLDRRRHGFHVAIENFQHDHNIGTVVRTANAFAAREVHIVGRRRWNRRGAMVTDRYQHVRHHPGLDELRAYAEEHSLRVVAVDNTPGATPIERVELPADCVLLFGQEGTGLGDDSRRIADLVVSIAQFGSTRSINAGVASGIVMHTWIRQHARLENAW
;
A
#
# COMPACT_ATOMS: atom_id res chain seq x y z
N MET A 1 -19.95 56.72 2.79
CA MET A 1 -19.86 57.50 1.53
C MET A 1 -20.30 56.60 0.38
N ILE A 2 -21.60 56.70 0.03
CA ILE A 2 -22.22 56.85 -1.32
C ILE A 2 -21.51 56.17 -2.53
N PRO A 3 -22.22 55.49 -3.48
CA PRO A 3 -23.45 54.70 -3.37
C PRO A 3 -23.55 53.51 -4.37
N ASN A 4 -24.72 52.87 -4.39
CA ASN A 4 -25.26 51.93 -5.37
C ASN A 4 -26.33 52.68 -6.22
N ASP A 5 -26.46 52.39 -7.53
CA ASP A 5 -27.75 52.40 -8.28
C ASP A 5 -27.57 51.92 -9.74
N SER A 6 -28.29 50.85 -10.15
CA SER A 6 -29.44 50.85 -11.10
C SER A 6 -29.05 50.89 -12.60
N SER A 7 -29.66 50.19 -13.56
CA SER A 7 -30.95 49.46 -13.66
C SER A 7 -31.14 48.89 -15.09
N GLY A 8 -31.95 47.81 -15.22
CA GLY A 8 -32.77 47.47 -16.42
C GLY A 8 -32.13 46.54 -17.47
N GLY A 9 -32.76 45.50 -18.03
CA GLY A 9 -34.14 44.99 -17.98
C GLY A 9 -34.65 44.61 -19.40
N HIS A 10 -35.36 43.46 -19.52
CA HIS A 10 -36.11 42.89 -20.68
C HIS A 10 -35.32 42.06 -21.72
N ARG A 11 -35.50 40.73 -21.83
CA ARG A 11 -36.64 39.86 -22.26
C ARG A 11 -36.90 39.86 -23.78
N SER A 12 -36.69 38.72 -24.44
CA SER A 12 -37.74 37.93 -25.13
C SER A 12 -37.16 36.65 -25.77
N ALA A 13 -37.97 35.59 -25.74
CA ALA A 13 -37.73 34.27 -26.30
C ALA A 13 -38.31 34.13 -27.72
N SER A 14 -37.86 33.12 -28.47
CA SER A 14 -38.69 32.39 -29.45
C SER A 14 -38.01 31.10 -29.92
N ASP A 15 -38.86 30.09 -30.10
CA ASP A 15 -38.64 28.71 -30.55
C ASP A 15 -37.93 28.56 -31.91
N ASP A 16 -37.35 27.38 -32.18
CA ASP A 16 -37.84 26.52 -33.28
C ASP A 16 -37.15 25.13 -33.38
N GLN A 17 -37.98 24.11 -33.17
CA GLN A 17 -38.24 22.89 -33.95
C GLN A 17 -37.12 22.07 -34.64
N HIS A 18 -37.18 20.76 -34.36
CA HIS A 18 -36.62 19.62 -35.11
C HIS A 18 -37.21 19.45 -36.52
N PRO A 19 -36.54 18.68 -37.38
CA PRO A 19 -37.17 17.44 -37.86
C PRO A 19 -36.24 16.21 -37.86
N ALA A 20 -36.89 15.05 -37.95
CA ALA A 20 -36.33 13.70 -37.92
C ALA A 20 -36.23 13.05 -39.32
N ASP A 21 -35.29 12.12 -39.48
CA ASP A 21 -35.35 10.82 -40.24
C ASP A 21 -33.95 10.17 -40.09
N GLY A 22 -33.68 8.87 -39.98
CA GLY A 22 -34.39 7.60 -40.19
C GLY A 22 -33.33 6.52 -40.52
N SER A 23 -33.61 5.25 -40.17
CA SER A 23 -32.96 3.95 -40.55
C SER A 23 -32.42 3.14 -39.35
N ARG A 24 -33.14 2.06 -38.94
CA ARG A 24 -33.04 0.62 -39.33
C ARG A 24 -31.71 -0.02 -38.84
N ASP A 25 -31.63 -1.20 -38.24
CA ASP A 25 -32.50 -2.37 -38.18
C ASP A 25 -31.97 -3.36 -37.11
N ALA A 26 -32.77 -4.40 -36.82
CA ALA A 26 -32.42 -5.71 -36.26
C ALA A 26 -32.10 -5.85 -34.75
N ASP A 27 -32.50 -6.91 -34.05
CA ASP A 27 -33.57 -7.91 -34.20
C ASP A 27 -33.69 -8.58 -32.81
N ARG A 28 -34.88 -8.99 -32.42
CA ARG A 28 -35.12 -9.77 -31.19
C ARG A 28 -35.19 -11.23 -31.58
N GLN A 29 -34.52 -12.13 -30.85
CA GLN A 29 -35.13 -13.40 -30.47
C GLN A 29 -34.38 -14.10 -29.33
N ARG A 30 -35.12 -14.34 -28.25
CA ARG A 30 -34.89 -15.36 -27.23
C ARG A 30 -35.66 -16.60 -27.65
N ASP A 31 -35.07 -17.78 -27.51
CA ASP A 31 -35.62 -18.96 -26.82
C ASP A 31 -34.74 -20.19 -27.06
N GLY A 32 -34.67 -21.10 -26.08
CA GLY A 32 -34.13 -22.45 -26.29
C GLY A 32 -33.42 -23.08 -25.09
N SER A 33 -34.20 -23.73 -24.23
CA SER A 33 -33.80 -24.67 -23.18
C SER A 33 -33.05 -25.91 -23.71
N GLY A 34 -32.09 -26.45 -22.95
CA GLY A 34 -31.58 -27.81 -23.17
C GLY A 34 -30.42 -28.26 -22.26
N ALA A 35 -30.72 -29.28 -21.45
CA ALA A 35 -29.84 -30.33 -20.93
C ALA A 35 -28.62 -29.98 -20.03
N SER A 36 -28.78 -30.34 -18.75
CA SER A 36 -27.72 -30.62 -17.79
C SER A 36 -26.99 -31.91 -18.15
N GLU A 37 -25.71 -31.83 -18.51
CA GLU A 37 -24.79 -32.97 -18.54
C GLU A 37 -23.73 -32.78 -17.45
N HIS A 38 -23.62 -33.78 -16.58
CA HIS A 38 -22.58 -33.90 -15.58
C HIS A 38 -21.21 -34.07 -16.25
N GLY A 39 -20.50 -32.97 -16.41
CA GLY A 39 -19.07 -32.98 -16.67
C GLY A 39 -18.30 -33.13 -15.36
N THR A 40 -17.72 -34.31 -15.15
CA THR A 40 -16.68 -34.55 -14.14
C THR A 40 -15.51 -33.61 -14.43
N SER A 41 -15.41 -32.50 -13.71
CA SER A 41 -14.25 -31.61 -13.80
C SER A 41 -13.10 -32.28 -13.07
N GLU A 42 -12.11 -32.75 -13.84
CA GLU A 42 -10.77 -33.02 -13.37
C GLU A 42 -10.30 -31.84 -12.51
N GLN A 43 -9.91 -32.14 -11.27
CA GLN A 43 -9.32 -31.17 -10.36
C GLN A 43 -7.97 -30.74 -10.96
N GLY A 44 -8.00 -29.70 -11.77
CA GLY A 44 -6.80 -28.94 -12.08
C GLY A 44 -6.18 -28.50 -10.76
N GLN A 45 -4.93 -28.86 -10.55
CA GLN A 45 -4.09 -28.30 -9.49
C GLN A 45 -4.13 -26.78 -9.69
N SER A 46 -4.99 -26.07 -8.95
CA SER A 46 -4.97 -24.63 -8.99
C SER A 46 -3.66 -24.23 -8.33
N GLU A 47 -2.79 -23.54 -9.07
CA GLU A 47 -1.73 -22.76 -8.44
C GLU A 47 -2.42 -21.84 -7.43
N ALA A 48 -2.37 -22.24 -6.15
CA ALA A 48 -2.91 -21.47 -5.08
C ALA A 48 -2.13 -20.16 -5.06
N GLY A 49 -2.83 -19.06 -5.36
CA GLY A 49 -2.26 -17.74 -5.24
C GLY A 49 -1.81 -17.46 -3.80
N PRO A 50 -1.35 -16.23 -3.51
CA PRO A 50 -0.70 -15.87 -2.23
C PRO A 50 -1.53 -16.18 -0.98
N THR A 51 -2.84 -16.23 -1.17
CA THR A 51 -3.85 -16.51 -0.18
C THR A 51 -5.00 -17.17 -0.92
N GLU A 52 -5.40 -18.37 -0.50
CA GLU A 52 -6.75 -18.82 -0.84
C GLU A 52 -7.73 -17.87 -0.14
N TRP A 53 -8.44 -17.04 -0.90
CA TRP A 53 -9.48 -16.13 -0.39
C TRP A 53 -10.76 -16.91 -0.01
N GLY A 54 -10.61 -17.94 0.83
CA GLY A 54 -11.70 -18.70 1.41
C GLY A 54 -12.47 -17.89 2.46
N ALA A 55 -13.67 -18.37 2.82
CA ALA A 55 -14.55 -17.68 3.79
C ALA A 55 -13.99 -17.64 5.23
N GLN A 56 -12.94 -18.41 5.53
CA GLN A 56 -12.33 -18.50 6.85
C GLN A 56 -10.84 -18.15 6.77
N VAL A 57 -10.39 -17.18 7.57
CA VAL A 57 -8.98 -16.82 7.67
C VAL A 57 -8.23 -17.89 8.46
N GLY A 58 -7.27 -18.53 7.80
CA GLY A 58 -6.38 -19.51 8.40
C GLY A 58 -6.87 -20.95 8.31
N VAL A 59 -6.14 -21.83 9.00
CA VAL A 59 -6.26 -23.29 8.90
C VAL A 59 -6.50 -23.92 10.27
N GLY A 60 -7.13 -25.10 10.29
CA GLY A 60 -7.31 -25.90 11.51
C GLY A 60 -6.00 -26.55 11.98
N PRO A 61 -6.06 -27.41 13.02
CA PRO A 61 -4.94 -28.25 13.41
C PRO A 61 -4.35 -29.04 12.23
N TRP A 62 -3.05 -29.34 12.31
CA TRP A 62 -2.38 -30.18 11.33
C TRP A 62 -2.97 -31.60 11.35
N GLU A 63 -3.31 -32.11 10.16
CA GLU A 63 -3.86 -33.45 9.99
C GLU A 63 -2.75 -34.43 9.57
N GLY A 64 -2.64 -35.55 10.28
CA GLY A 64 -1.65 -36.60 9.99
C GLY A 64 -0.35 -36.48 10.79
N GLU A 65 0.73 -37.03 10.26
CA GLU A 65 2.04 -36.99 10.89
C GLU A 65 2.59 -35.57 10.89
N TRP A 66 3.08 -35.11 12.04
CA TRP A 66 3.62 -33.76 12.17
C TRP A 66 4.95 -33.63 11.41
N PRO A 67 5.17 -32.49 10.74
CA PRO A 67 6.43 -32.24 10.08
C PRO A 67 7.56 -32.11 11.10
N ALA A 68 8.75 -32.58 10.73
CA ALA A 68 9.92 -32.60 11.61
C ALA A 68 10.79 -31.33 11.52
N ASP A 69 10.55 -30.45 10.55
CA ASP A 69 11.37 -29.25 10.34
C ASP A 69 11.22 -28.25 11.50
N GLU A 70 12.35 -27.67 11.90
CA GLU A 70 12.46 -26.75 13.04
C GLU A 70 11.83 -25.37 12.81
N HIS A 71 11.38 -25.05 11.59
CA HIS A 71 10.63 -23.82 11.32
C HIS A 71 9.17 -23.89 11.79
N TYR A 72 8.61 -25.08 11.94
CA TYR A 72 7.23 -25.26 12.40
C TYR A 72 7.08 -24.97 13.90
N ASP A 73 5.94 -24.38 14.27
CA ASP A 73 5.57 -24.09 15.64
C ASP A 73 4.62 -25.18 16.17
N PRO A 74 5.01 -25.96 17.18
CA PRO A 74 4.20 -27.05 17.72
C PRO A 74 2.80 -26.62 18.17
N GLU A 75 2.65 -25.42 18.73
CA GLU A 75 1.36 -24.93 19.20
C GLU A 75 0.41 -24.65 18.03
N LEU A 76 0.95 -24.14 16.91
CA LEU A 76 0.17 -23.89 15.70
C LEU A 76 -0.20 -25.20 15.00
N LEU A 77 0.68 -26.20 15.00
CA LEU A 77 0.37 -27.53 14.48
C LEU A 77 -0.78 -28.17 15.27
N GLU A 78 -0.78 -28.03 16.60
CA GLU A 78 -1.81 -28.61 17.47
C GLU A 78 -3.15 -27.89 17.40
N GLN A 79 -3.15 -26.57 17.39
CA GLN A 79 -4.37 -25.75 17.56
C GLN A 79 -4.90 -25.15 16.25
N GLY A 80 -4.08 -25.19 15.20
CA GLY A 80 -4.32 -24.50 13.94
C GLY A 80 -3.77 -23.08 13.90
N ASP A 81 -3.67 -22.54 12.70
CA ASP A 81 -3.07 -21.24 12.44
C ASP A 81 -4.06 -20.25 11.82
N ARG A 82 -4.59 -19.35 12.66
CA ARG A 82 -5.53 -18.28 12.26
C ARG A 82 -4.85 -16.92 12.03
N ARG A 83 -3.52 -16.86 11.99
CA ARG A 83 -2.79 -15.59 11.82
C ARG A 83 -3.02 -15.02 10.43
N ASN A 84 -2.91 -13.71 10.27
CA ASN A 84 -2.98 -13.06 8.95
C ASN A 84 -1.64 -13.14 8.23
N VAL A 85 -1.26 -14.34 7.79
CA VAL A 85 -0.07 -14.63 6.99
C VAL A 85 -0.48 -15.34 5.69
N VAL A 86 0.34 -15.24 4.64
CA VAL A 86 0.16 -16.01 3.40
C VAL A 86 0.27 -17.51 3.68
N ASP A 87 -0.34 -18.33 2.82
CA ASP A 87 -0.49 -19.75 3.13
C ASP A 87 0.84 -20.53 3.16
N HIS A 88 1.84 -20.02 2.43
CA HIS A 88 3.22 -20.49 2.51
C HIS A 88 3.78 -20.52 3.95
N TYR A 89 3.37 -19.58 4.81
CA TYR A 89 3.88 -19.45 6.19
C TYR A 89 2.98 -20.09 7.24
N ARG A 90 1.98 -20.88 6.85
CA ARG A 90 1.10 -21.55 7.83
C ARG A 90 1.91 -22.46 8.73
N TYR A 91 1.60 -22.41 10.01
CA TYR A 91 2.25 -23.17 11.08
C TYR A 91 3.71 -22.79 11.34
N TRP A 92 4.32 -21.89 10.56
CA TRP A 92 5.69 -21.48 10.81
C TRP A 92 5.76 -20.60 12.06
N SER A 93 6.80 -20.83 12.85
CA SER A 93 7.11 -19.94 13.97
C SER A 93 7.37 -18.53 13.43
N ARG A 94 7.02 -17.51 14.22
CA ARG A 94 7.28 -16.11 13.84
C ARG A 94 8.76 -15.88 13.48
N ARG A 95 9.68 -16.50 14.22
CA ARG A 95 11.12 -16.36 13.98
C ARG A 95 11.50 -16.90 12.59
N ALA A 96 10.94 -18.04 12.20
CA ALA A 96 11.18 -18.61 10.88
C ALA A 96 10.63 -17.72 9.76
N ILE A 97 9.43 -17.16 9.92
CA ILE A 97 8.85 -16.22 8.95
C ILE A 97 9.75 -14.98 8.78
N VAL A 98 10.20 -14.38 9.88
CA VAL A 98 11.09 -13.21 9.83
C VAL A 98 12.41 -13.56 9.12
N ALA A 99 13.02 -14.70 9.48
CA ALA A 99 14.28 -15.14 8.87
C ALA A 99 14.13 -15.41 7.37
N ASP A 100 13.00 -15.98 6.94
CA ASP A 100 12.69 -16.18 5.52
C ASP A 100 12.52 -14.85 4.80
N LEU A 101 11.68 -13.95 5.34
CA LEU A 101 11.46 -12.62 4.78
C LEU A 101 12.78 -11.85 4.60
N ASP A 102 13.69 -11.93 5.57
CA ASP A 102 14.99 -11.23 5.51
C ASP A 102 15.85 -11.64 4.31
N ARG A 103 15.63 -12.82 3.73
CA ARG A 103 16.31 -13.28 2.50
C ARG A 103 15.77 -12.62 1.23
N ARG A 104 14.55 -12.10 1.28
CA ARG A 104 13.81 -11.56 0.12
C ARG A 104 13.43 -10.08 0.25
N ARG A 105 13.74 -9.43 1.39
CA ARG A 105 13.48 -8.00 1.59
C ARG A 105 14.23 -7.15 0.57
N HIS A 106 13.52 -6.15 0.07
CA HIS A 106 14.04 -5.20 -0.89
C HIS A 106 15.06 -4.22 -0.29
N GLY A 107 15.72 -3.43 -1.13
CA GLY A 107 16.70 -2.41 -0.72
C GLY A 107 16.07 -1.16 -0.10
N PHE A 108 14.77 -0.94 -0.31
CA PHE A 108 14.10 0.23 0.25
C PHE A 108 13.65 0.04 1.70
N HIS A 109 13.71 1.15 2.42
CA HIS A 109 13.25 1.38 3.78
C HIS A 109 12.09 2.39 3.74
N VAL A 110 11.33 2.47 4.82
CA VAL A 110 10.27 3.46 4.97
C VAL A 110 10.46 4.22 6.27
N ALA A 111 10.41 5.54 6.24
CA ALA A 111 10.40 6.38 7.43
C ALA A 111 9.09 7.17 7.53
N ILE A 112 8.53 7.23 8.73
CA ILE A 112 7.34 8.04 9.02
C ILE A 112 7.56 8.88 10.28
N GLU A 113 7.27 10.16 10.16
CA GLU A 113 7.28 11.09 11.29
C GLU A 113 6.14 10.81 12.28
N ASN A 114 6.46 10.84 13.57
CA ASN A 114 5.53 10.64 14.68
C ASN A 114 5.65 11.80 15.69
N PHE A 115 5.23 12.99 15.27
CA PHE A 115 5.35 14.20 16.10
C PHE A 115 4.06 14.59 16.82
N GLN A 116 2.89 14.35 16.23
CA GLN A 116 1.57 14.69 16.79
C GLN A 116 0.60 13.50 16.71
N HIS A 117 0.32 13.00 15.50
CA HIS A 117 -0.69 11.98 15.22
C HIS A 117 -0.08 10.71 14.61
N ASP A 118 -0.55 9.55 15.06
CA ASP A 118 0.04 8.24 14.75
C ASP A 118 -0.89 7.28 13.99
N HIS A 119 -2.05 7.75 13.51
CA HIS A 119 -3.10 6.90 12.94
C HIS A 119 -2.68 6.17 11.67
N ASN A 120 -1.78 6.76 10.88
CA ASN A 120 -1.29 6.14 9.65
C ASN A 120 -0.13 5.16 9.88
N ILE A 121 0.57 5.23 11.02
CA ILE A 121 1.81 4.46 11.23
C ILE A 121 1.54 2.95 11.11
N GLY A 122 0.43 2.47 11.68
CA GLY A 122 0.05 1.07 11.52
C GLY A 122 -0.20 0.66 10.07
N THR A 123 -0.87 1.50 9.28
CA THR A 123 -1.10 1.27 7.85
C THR A 123 0.23 1.22 7.10
N VAL A 124 1.14 2.17 7.36
CA VAL A 124 2.47 2.19 6.74
C VAL A 124 3.26 0.92 7.07
N VAL A 125 3.30 0.50 8.34
CA VAL A 125 3.99 -0.73 8.77
C VAL A 125 3.42 -1.97 8.07
N ARG A 126 2.10 -2.06 7.97
CA ARG A 126 1.42 -3.17 7.28
C ARG A 126 1.78 -3.21 5.80
N THR A 127 1.69 -2.08 5.11
CA THR A 127 2.01 -1.94 3.69
C THR A 127 3.49 -2.23 3.43
N ALA A 128 4.38 -1.75 4.29
CA ALA A 128 5.81 -2.01 4.21
C ALA A 128 6.14 -3.51 4.36
N ASN A 129 5.44 -4.24 5.24
CA ASN A 129 5.59 -5.69 5.32
C ASN A 129 5.07 -6.41 4.06
N ALA A 130 3.90 -6.00 3.54
CA ALA A 130 3.33 -6.58 2.32
C ALA A 130 4.25 -6.43 1.11
N PHE A 131 4.91 -5.27 0.98
CA PHE A 131 5.91 -5.01 -0.06
C PHE A 131 7.32 -5.45 0.33
N ALA A 132 7.51 -6.23 1.40
CA ALA A 132 8.82 -6.72 1.84
C ALA A 132 9.89 -5.61 1.96
N ALA A 133 9.52 -4.42 2.44
CA ALA A 133 10.46 -3.36 2.79
C ALA A 133 11.48 -3.87 3.82
N ARG A 134 12.71 -3.35 3.74
CA ARG A 134 13.83 -3.75 4.59
C ARG A 134 13.57 -3.48 6.07
N GLU A 135 13.21 -2.24 6.38
CA GLU A 135 12.95 -1.78 7.75
C GLU A 135 12.01 -0.58 7.72
N VAL A 136 11.21 -0.43 8.77
CA VAL A 136 10.38 0.76 9.01
C VAL A 136 10.97 1.59 10.13
N HIS A 137 11.13 2.88 9.88
CA HIS A 137 11.72 3.85 10.78
C HIS A 137 10.63 4.78 11.33
N ILE A 138 10.47 4.81 12.65
CA ILE A 138 9.57 5.72 13.36
C ILE A 138 10.41 6.88 13.89
N VAL A 139 10.17 8.08 13.39
CA VAL A 139 10.93 9.28 13.76
C VAL A 139 10.15 10.12 14.78
N GLY A 140 10.79 10.57 15.85
CA GLY A 140 10.13 11.37 16.88
C GLY A 140 9.63 10.52 18.06
N ARG A 141 8.32 10.52 18.32
CA ARG A 141 7.75 9.77 19.46
C ARG A 141 7.94 8.27 19.24
N ARG A 142 8.44 7.58 20.26
CA ARG A 142 8.68 6.12 20.20
C ARG A 142 7.40 5.29 20.21
N ARG A 143 6.35 5.76 20.91
CA ARG A 143 5.07 5.06 21.00
C ARG A 143 4.16 5.49 19.87
N TRP A 144 3.47 4.52 19.28
CA TRP A 144 2.52 4.71 18.20
C TRP A 144 1.42 3.65 18.26
N ASN A 145 0.27 3.96 17.63
CA ASN A 145 -0.90 3.13 17.58
C ASN A 145 -0.74 1.96 16.60
N ARG A 146 -0.60 0.75 17.16
CA ARG A 146 -0.38 -0.48 16.39
C ARG A 146 -1.63 -1.10 15.76
N ARG A 147 -2.82 -0.57 16.04
CA ARG A 147 -4.09 -1.16 15.59
C ARG A 147 -4.13 -1.33 14.07
N GLY A 148 -3.69 -0.32 13.32
CA GLY A 148 -3.65 -0.37 11.85
C GLY A 148 -2.67 -1.40 11.28
N ALA A 149 -1.67 -1.83 12.06
CA ALA A 149 -0.70 -2.83 11.62
C ALA A 149 -1.29 -4.25 11.56
N MET A 150 -2.42 -4.51 12.24
CA MET A 150 -3.07 -5.83 12.26
C MET A 150 -2.09 -6.95 12.67
N VAL A 151 -1.26 -6.70 13.69
CA VAL A 151 -0.23 -7.63 14.22
C VAL A 151 0.95 -7.87 13.25
N THR A 152 0.91 -7.30 12.05
CA THR A 152 1.97 -7.41 11.04
C THR A 152 3.28 -6.78 11.50
N ASP A 153 3.24 -5.85 12.47
CA ASP A 153 4.42 -5.27 13.12
C ASP A 153 5.35 -6.33 13.75
N ARG A 154 4.83 -7.53 14.05
CA ARG A 154 5.62 -8.64 14.58
C ARG A 154 6.52 -9.32 13.55
N TYR A 155 6.28 -9.11 12.26
CA TYR A 155 7.04 -9.70 11.15
C TYR A 155 7.86 -8.66 10.37
N GLN A 156 7.91 -7.42 10.86
CA GLN A 156 8.64 -6.32 10.24
C GLN A 156 9.67 -5.77 11.22
N HIS A 157 10.85 -5.42 10.71
CA HIS A 157 11.85 -4.67 11.47
C HIS A 157 11.34 -3.24 11.64
N VAL A 158 11.22 -2.80 12.89
CA VAL A 158 10.77 -1.45 13.25
C VAL A 158 11.80 -0.81 14.15
N ARG A 159 12.42 0.27 13.66
CA ARG A 159 13.42 1.07 14.36
C ARG A 159 12.88 2.41 14.77
N HIS A 160 13.27 2.87 15.94
CA HIS A 160 12.95 4.21 16.43
C HIS A 160 14.16 5.12 16.28
N HIS A 161 13.91 6.35 15.83
CA HIS A 161 14.87 7.45 15.81
C HIS A 161 14.31 8.64 16.60
N PRO A 162 15.10 9.28 17.48
CA PRO A 162 14.67 10.47 18.20
C PRO A 162 14.26 11.63 17.28
N GLY A 163 14.96 11.81 16.15
CA GLY A 163 14.72 12.86 15.18
C GLY A 163 15.24 12.52 13.78
N LEU A 164 15.17 13.51 12.89
CA LEU A 164 15.52 13.39 11.49
C LEU A 164 17.04 13.31 11.27
N ASP A 165 17.85 13.91 12.14
CA ASP A 165 19.30 13.84 12.04
C ASP A 165 19.83 12.42 12.33
N GLU A 166 19.23 11.70 13.29
CA GLU A 166 19.58 10.29 13.53
C GLU A 166 19.12 9.38 12.39
N LEU A 167 17.96 9.67 11.78
CA LEU A 167 17.54 8.98 10.56
C LEU A 167 18.55 9.22 9.42
N ARG A 168 19.01 10.46 9.26
CA ARG A 168 20.00 10.83 8.23
C ARG A 168 21.33 10.12 8.46
N ALA A 169 21.81 10.08 9.69
CA ALA A 169 23.04 9.36 10.05
C ALA A 169 22.93 7.86 9.74
N TYR A 170 21.79 7.23 10.07
CA TYR A 170 21.53 5.83 9.71
C TYR A 170 21.56 5.62 8.20
N ALA A 171 20.91 6.51 7.43
CA ALA A 171 20.89 6.42 5.98
C ALA A 171 22.32 6.52 5.39
N GLU A 172 23.14 7.43 5.89
CA GLU A 172 24.55 7.57 5.46
C GLU A 172 25.38 6.33 5.79
N GLU A 173 25.27 5.80 7.01
CA GLU A 173 25.96 4.58 7.45
C GLU A 173 25.63 3.38 6.55
N HIS A 174 24.38 3.29 6.09
CA HIS A 174 23.88 2.18 5.28
C HIS A 174 23.88 2.48 3.78
N SER A 175 24.48 3.60 3.34
CA SER A 175 24.52 4.03 1.93
C SER A 175 23.15 4.16 1.27
N LEU A 176 22.13 4.58 2.03
CA LEU A 176 20.75 4.77 1.59
C LEU A 176 20.51 6.23 1.17
N ARG A 177 19.81 6.41 0.05
CA ARG A 177 19.32 7.74 -0.36
C ARG A 177 18.04 8.10 0.39
N VAL A 178 17.93 9.31 0.93
CA VAL A 178 16.68 9.78 1.56
C VAL A 178 15.76 10.40 0.50
N VAL A 179 14.59 9.80 0.27
CA VAL A 179 13.58 10.31 -0.66
C VAL A 179 12.40 10.85 0.14
N ALA A 180 12.28 12.16 0.20
CA ALA A 180 11.16 12.85 0.84
C ALA A 180 9.92 12.85 -0.07
N VAL A 181 8.77 12.48 0.48
CA VAL A 181 7.48 12.51 -0.22
C VAL A 181 6.66 13.70 0.26
N ASP A 182 6.54 14.73 -0.58
CA ASP A 182 5.77 15.94 -0.31
C ASP A 182 5.28 16.59 -1.62
N ASN A 183 4.18 17.32 -1.59
CA ASN A 183 3.62 18.02 -2.75
C ASN A 183 4.06 19.50 -2.85
N THR A 184 5.18 19.84 -2.22
CA THR A 184 5.67 21.21 -2.14
C THR A 184 6.40 21.64 -3.42
N PRO A 185 6.49 22.96 -3.69
CA PRO A 185 7.17 23.46 -4.89
C PRO A 185 8.59 22.90 -5.03
N GLY A 186 8.93 22.44 -6.24
CA GLY A 186 10.22 21.82 -6.54
C GLY A 186 10.27 20.30 -6.42
N ALA A 187 9.22 19.66 -5.87
CA ALA A 187 9.12 18.21 -5.87
C ALA A 187 8.91 17.64 -7.28
N THR A 188 9.62 16.58 -7.63
CA THR A 188 9.46 15.91 -8.94
C THR A 188 8.30 14.91 -8.87
N PRO A 189 7.37 14.90 -9.83
CA PRO A 189 6.31 13.88 -9.87
C PRO A 189 6.91 12.46 -9.90
N ILE A 190 6.46 11.57 -9.02
CA ILE A 190 6.98 10.19 -8.91
C ILE A 190 6.81 9.42 -10.23
N GLU A 191 5.84 9.80 -11.05
CA GLU A 191 5.52 9.20 -12.34
C GLU A 191 6.58 9.51 -13.40
N ARG A 192 7.52 10.43 -13.11
CA ARG A 192 8.53 10.94 -14.06
C ARG A 192 9.96 10.75 -13.57
N VAL A 193 10.16 10.03 -12.47
CA VAL A 193 11.48 9.83 -11.85
C VAL A 193 11.68 8.37 -11.48
N GLU A 194 12.92 7.91 -11.63
CA GLU A 194 13.33 6.62 -11.08
C GLU A 194 13.74 6.81 -9.62
N LEU A 195 13.09 6.06 -8.73
CA LEU A 195 13.46 6.02 -7.32
C LEU A 195 14.77 5.24 -7.17
N PRO A 196 15.68 5.60 -6.25
CA PRO A 196 16.87 4.79 -5.98
C PRO A 196 16.48 3.40 -5.44
N ALA A 197 17.20 2.36 -5.85
CA ALA A 197 16.95 0.99 -5.37
C ALA A 197 17.17 0.89 -3.84
N ASP A 198 18.25 1.47 -3.34
CA ASP A 198 18.58 1.53 -1.92
C ASP A 198 18.26 2.92 -1.36
N CYS A 199 17.09 3.05 -0.75
CA CYS A 199 16.59 4.33 -0.25
C CYS A 199 15.76 4.22 1.01
N VAL A 200 15.58 5.36 1.70
CA VAL A 200 14.56 5.56 2.73
C VAL A 200 13.47 6.45 2.14
N LEU A 201 12.26 5.90 2.00
CA LEU A 201 11.07 6.66 1.61
C LEU A 201 10.52 7.38 2.86
N LEU A 202 10.72 8.69 2.95
CA LEU A 202 10.36 9.52 4.11
C LEU A 202 8.99 10.18 3.90
N PHE A 203 8.07 9.86 4.81
CA PHE A 203 6.71 10.40 4.85
C PHE A 203 6.52 11.31 6.06
N GLY A 204 5.92 12.47 5.80
CA GLY A 204 5.61 13.44 6.82
C GLY A 204 4.37 13.09 7.62
N GLN A 205 4.19 13.83 8.70
CA GLN A 205 2.94 13.85 9.45
C GLN A 205 1.81 14.53 8.66
N GLU A 206 0.56 14.08 8.89
CA GLU A 206 -0.62 14.75 8.34
C GLU A 206 -0.79 16.20 8.82
N GLY A 207 -1.25 17.08 7.92
CA GLY A 207 -1.64 18.45 8.21
C GLY A 207 -0.62 19.50 7.76
N THR A 208 0.66 19.34 8.13
CA THR A 208 1.71 20.32 7.80
C THR A 208 2.58 19.93 6.59
N GLY A 209 2.49 18.68 6.10
CA GLY A 209 3.47 18.17 5.13
C GLY A 209 4.84 17.92 5.78
N LEU A 210 5.87 17.65 4.97
CA LEU A 210 7.24 17.57 5.48
C LEU A 210 7.72 18.99 5.84
N GLY A 211 8.23 19.14 7.06
CA GLY A 211 8.87 20.38 7.49
C GLY A 211 10.18 20.65 6.73
N ASP A 212 10.71 21.87 6.88
CA ASP A 212 11.99 22.25 6.27
C ASP A 212 13.14 21.31 6.66
N ASP A 213 13.09 20.74 7.87
CA ASP A 213 14.06 19.75 8.36
C ASP A 213 14.05 18.46 7.55
N SER A 214 12.88 18.00 7.11
CA SER A 214 12.76 16.79 6.30
C SER A 214 13.28 17.01 4.89
N ARG A 215 13.08 18.21 4.32
CA ARG A 215 13.71 18.57 3.03
C ARG A 215 15.21 18.72 3.15
N ARG A 216 15.71 19.24 4.28
CA ARG A 216 17.14 19.41 4.53
C ARG A 216 17.91 18.08 4.48
N ILE A 217 17.31 17.00 4.97
CA ILE A 217 17.97 15.68 4.96
C ILE A 217 17.75 14.89 3.67
N ALA A 218 16.81 15.33 2.83
CA ALA A 218 16.41 14.63 1.62
C ALA A 218 17.42 14.82 0.49
N ASP A 219 17.70 13.72 -0.20
CA ASP A 219 18.52 13.71 -1.42
C ASP A 219 17.66 13.90 -2.67
N LEU A 220 16.39 13.53 -2.58
CA LEU A 220 15.37 13.70 -3.61
C LEU A 220 14.04 14.05 -2.93
N VAL A 221 13.30 14.99 -3.51
CA VAL A 221 11.93 15.29 -3.10
C VAL A 221 10.99 14.94 -4.23
N VAL A 222 10.01 14.09 -3.95
CA VAL A 222 9.03 13.62 -4.92
C VAL A 222 7.60 13.90 -4.49
N SER A 223 6.71 14.05 -5.47
CA SER A 223 5.27 14.27 -5.26
C SER A 223 4.44 13.27 -6.04
N ILE A 224 3.24 12.95 -5.56
CA ILE A 224 2.26 12.18 -6.34
C ILE A 224 1.44 13.17 -7.15
N ALA A 225 1.28 12.92 -8.45
CA ALA A 225 0.46 13.79 -9.30
C ALA A 225 -1.01 13.81 -8.81
N GLN A 226 -1.56 15.01 -8.62
CA GLN A 226 -2.93 15.21 -8.13
C GLN A 226 -3.71 16.09 -9.12
N PHE A 227 -4.95 15.70 -9.40
CA PHE A 227 -5.84 16.36 -10.36
C PHE A 227 -7.15 16.85 -9.72
N GLY A 228 -7.33 16.63 -8.42
CA GLY A 228 -8.52 17.01 -7.66
C GLY A 228 -8.37 18.32 -6.89
N SER A 229 -9.38 18.65 -6.09
CA SER A 229 -9.45 19.87 -5.27
C SER A 229 -8.87 19.73 -3.87
N THR A 230 -8.50 18.52 -3.44
CA THR A 230 -7.88 18.30 -2.13
C THR A 230 -6.47 18.88 -2.09
N ARG A 231 -6.03 19.30 -0.90
CA ARG A 231 -4.67 19.81 -0.68
C ARG A 231 -3.63 18.70 -0.61
N SER A 232 -4.03 17.47 -0.29
CA SER A 232 -3.10 16.34 -0.13
C SER A 232 -3.82 14.99 -0.21
N ILE A 233 -3.02 13.94 -0.40
CA ILE A 233 -3.39 12.53 -0.24
C ILE A 233 -3.09 12.12 1.21
N ASN A 234 -3.94 11.28 1.82
CA ASN A 234 -3.68 10.68 3.13
C ASN A 234 -2.30 10.01 3.16
N ALA A 235 -1.52 10.21 4.23
CA ALA A 235 -0.12 9.73 4.26
C ALA A 235 -0.01 8.20 4.18
N GLY A 236 -0.97 7.45 4.74
CA GLY A 236 -1.04 5.99 4.58
C GLY A 236 -1.22 5.57 3.12
N VAL A 237 -2.14 6.22 2.40
CA VAL A 237 -2.37 5.99 0.95
C VAL A 237 -1.15 6.40 0.13
N ALA A 238 -0.59 7.58 0.39
CA ALA A 238 0.61 8.06 -0.29
C ALA A 238 1.78 7.08 -0.11
N SER A 239 1.94 6.52 1.08
CA SER A 239 2.96 5.51 1.36
C SER A 239 2.81 4.27 0.48
N GLY A 240 1.59 3.78 0.30
CA GLY A 240 1.32 2.64 -0.56
C GLY A 240 1.61 2.92 -2.02
N ILE A 241 1.24 4.11 -2.52
CA ILE A 241 1.51 4.53 -3.89
C ILE A 241 3.02 4.58 -4.15
N VAL A 242 3.78 5.25 -3.28
CA VAL A 242 5.23 5.43 -3.49
C VAL A 242 5.98 4.10 -3.33
N MET A 243 5.64 3.29 -2.33
CA MET A 243 6.21 1.94 -2.19
C MET A 243 5.91 1.08 -3.43
N HIS A 244 4.68 1.10 -3.92
CA HIS A 244 4.31 0.33 -5.12
C HIS A 244 5.01 0.86 -6.39
N THR A 245 5.24 2.17 -6.50
CA THR A 245 6.07 2.73 -7.57
C THR A 245 7.50 2.19 -7.51
N TRP A 246 8.10 2.09 -6.32
CA TRP A 246 9.40 1.43 -6.16
C TRP A 246 9.35 -0.04 -6.62
N ILE A 247 8.32 -0.79 -6.20
CA ILE A 247 8.12 -2.19 -6.61
C ILE A 247 8.04 -2.32 -8.13
N ARG A 248 7.30 -1.44 -8.79
CA ARG A 248 7.17 -1.42 -10.25
C ARG A 248 8.49 -1.16 -10.98
N GLN A 249 9.42 -0.43 -10.35
CA GLN A 249 10.71 -0.06 -10.93
C GLN A 249 11.79 -1.12 -10.66
N HIS A 250 11.78 -1.77 -9.50
CA HIS A 250 12.93 -2.55 -9.01
C HIS A 250 12.63 -4.00 -8.62
N ALA A 251 11.39 -4.35 -8.28
CA ALA A 251 11.09 -5.68 -7.78
C ALA A 251 11.08 -6.72 -8.91
N ARG A 252 11.59 -7.91 -8.58
CA ARG A 252 11.44 -9.13 -9.39
C ARG A 252 10.07 -9.73 -9.12
N LEU A 253 9.13 -9.49 -10.03
CA LEU A 253 7.72 -9.86 -9.85
C LEU A 253 7.50 -11.39 -9.84
N GLU A 254 8.43 -12.17 -10.38
CA GLU A 254 8.46 -13.63 -10.28
C GLU A 254 8.61 -14.14 -8.84
N ASN A 255 9.03 -13.27 -7.90
CA ASN A 255 9.12 -13.60 -6.47
C ASN A 255 7.87 -13.15 -5.68
N ALA A 256 6.89 -12.54 -6.35
CA ALA A 256 5.61 -12.21 -5.75
C ALA A 256 4.81 -13.49 -5.50
N TRP A 257 4.06 -13.49 -4.40
CA TRP A 257 3.16 -14.57 -4.06
C TRP A 257 1.86 -14.46 -4.84
#